data_AF-A0A0M0L6Q3-F1
#
_entry.id   AF-A0A0M0L6Q3-F1
#
_cell.length_a   1.000
_cell.length_b   1.000
_cell.length_c   1.000
_cell.angle_alpha   90.00
_cell.angle_beta   90.00
_cell.angle_gamma   90.00
#
_symmetry.space_group_name_H-M   'P 1'
#
loop_
_entity.id
_entity.type
_entity.pdbx_description
1 polymer ?
#
loop_
_entity_poly.entity_id
_entity_poly.type
_entity_poly.pdbx_seq_one_letter_code
_entity_poly.pdbx_strand_id
1 'polypeptide(L)'
;MEGVKMKKARLILIMKLFALILLFGLIFFDFEDGDVSLTVNVVSASIIFVIFVLSDFFFEIKPWLLKGLQLYISIMFFIVAVIEMHEIISSICALSIVLLPYLMNELK
;
A
#
# COMPACT_ATOMS: atom_id res chain seq x y z
N MET A 1 -15.02 18.12 19.43
CA MET A 1 -13.77 17.42 19.00
C MET A 1 -14.02 16.22 18.08
N GLU A 2 -15.24 15.68 17.97
CA GLU A 2 -15.57 14.54 17.07
C GLU A 2 -15.53 14.88 15.58
N GLY A 3 -15.94 16.11 15.19
CA GLY A 3 -15.93 16.54 13.79
C GLY A 3 -14.54 16.56 13.12
N VAL A 4 -13.47 16.75 13.89
CA VAL A 4 -12.08 16.73 13.38
C VAL A 4 -11.60 15.30 13.14
N LYS A 5 -11.97 14.35 14.02
CA LYS A 5 -11.66 12.92 13.83
C LYS A 5 -12.35 12.35 12.59
N MET A 6 -13.62 12.69 12.36
CA MET A 6 -14.34 12.25 11.16
C MET A 6 -13.78 12.84 9.86
N LYS A 7 -13.32 14.10 9.86
CA LYS A 7 -12.65 14.70 8.69
C LYS A 7 -11.31 14.02 8.39
N LYS A 8 -10.51 13.71 9.42
CA LYS A 8 -9.24 12.97 9.25
C LYS A 8 -9.47 11.57 8.68
N ALA A 9 -10.44 10.82 9.22
CA ALA A 9 -10.81 9.49 8.73
C ALA A 9 -11.23 9.51 7.25
N ARG A 10 -12.02 10.51 6.83
CA ARG A 10 -12.41 10.70 5.42
C ARG A 10 -11.22 11.02 4.52
N LEU A 11 -10.30 11.87 5.00
CA LEU A 11 -9.12 12.28 4.23
C LEU A 11 -8.17 11.10 3.99
N ILE A 12 -7.96 10.26 5.01
CA ILE A 12 -7.20 9.02 4.91
C ILE A 12 -7.83 8.05 3.92
N LEU A 13 -9.16 7.90 3.98
CA LEU A 13 -9.88 7.03 3.07
C LEU A 13 -9.70 7.50 1.63
N ILE A 14 -9.77 8.81 1.37
CA ILE A 14 -9.50 9.40 0.05
C ILE A 14 -8.05 9.17 -0.38
N MET A 15 -7.06 9.33 0.52
CA MET A 15 -5.65 9.07 0.20
C MET A 15 -5.40 7.61 -0.17
N LYS A 16 -6.00 6.66 0.56
CA LYS A 16 -5.93 5.23 0.22
C LYS A 16 -6.61 4.92 -1.10
N LEU A 17 -7.76 5.54 -1.37
CA LEU A 17 -8.49 5.37 -2.63
C LEU A 17 -7.66 5.88 -3.81
N PHE A 18 -6.97 7.01 -3.62
CA PHE A 18 -6.04 7.55 -4.61
C PHE A 18 -4.83 6.63 -4.84
N ALA A 19 -4.24 6.09 -3.78
CA ALA A 19 -3.18 5.09 -3.88
C ALA A 19 -3.64 3.81 -4.61
N LEU A 20 -4.90 3.42 -4.43
CA LEU A 20 -5.50 2.28 -5.12
C LEU A 20 -5.70 2.56 -6.61
N ILE A 21 -6.14 3.77 -6.97
CA ILE A 21 -6.24 4.20 -8.38
C ILE A 21 -4.85 4.23 -9.02
N LEU A 22 -3.84 4.74 -8.31
CA LEU A 22 -2.44 4.71 -8.75
C LEU A 22 -1.94 3.29 -8.99
N LEU A 23 -2.25 2.37 -8.07
CA LEU A 23 -1.92 0.95 -8.21
C LEU A 23 -2.57 0.33 -9.46
N PHE A 24 -3.88 0.57 -9.65
CA PHE A 24 -4.60 0.08 -10.83
C PHE A 24 -4.06 0.66 -12.13
N GLY A 25 -3.70 1.95 -12.12
CA GLY A 25 -3.04 2.59 -13.24
C GLY A 25 -1.71 1.91 -13.57
N LEU A 26 -0.87 1.67 -12.57
CA LEU A 26 0.41 0.97 -12.74
C LEU A 26 0.22 -0.42 -13.37
N ILE A 27 -0.70 -1.22 -12.80
CA ILE A 27 -1.00 -2.56 -13.29
C ILE A 27 -1.52 -2.52 -14.73
N PHE A 28 -2.36 -1.55 -15.07
CA PHE A 28 -2.91 -1.42 -16.42
C PHE A 28 -1.83 -1.06 -17.45
N PHE A 29 -0.90 -0.16 -17.09
CA PHE A 29 0.22 0.19 -17.96
C PHE A 29 1.23 -0.95 -18.13
N ASP A 30 1.56 -1.69 -17.05
CA ASP A 30 2.42 -2.88 -17.12
C ASP A 30 1.79 -3.97 -18.02
N PHE A 31 0.45 -4.11 -18.03
CA PHE A 31 -0.24 -5.12 -18.85
C PHE A 31 -0.38 -4.74 -20.34
N GLU A 32 -0.32 -3.45 -20.70
CA GLU A 32 -0.42 -2.98 -22.09
C GLU A 32 0.94 -2.94 -22.82
N ASP A 33 2.00 -3.57 -22.28
CA ASP A 33 3.40 -3.42 -22.77
C ASP A 33 3.82 -1.93 -22.83
N GLY A 34 3.22 -1.09 -21.98
CA GLY A 34 3.62 0.29 -21.84
C GLY A 34 5.00 0.34 -21.19
N ASP A 35 6.00 0.85 -21.90
CA ASP A 35 7.39 0.98 -21.43
C ASP A 35 7.46 2.06 -20.32
N VAL A 36 6.98 1.72 -19.12
CA VAL A 36 7.01 2.60 -17.95
C VAL A 36 8.41 2.52 -17.37
N SER A 37 9.10 3.67 -17.32
CA SER A 37 10.43 3.72 -16.74
C SER A 37 10.44 3.10 -15.34
N LEU A 38 11.39 2.21 -15.06
CA LEU A 38 11.66 1.61 -13.75
C LEU A 38 11.60 2.64 -12.61
N THR A 39 12.07 3.86 -12.87
CA THR A 39 12.03 4.98 -11.91
C THR A 39 10.60 5.35 -11.51
N VAL A 40 9.67 5.38 -12.46
CA VAL A 40 8.26 5.68 -12.22
C VAL A 40 7.60 4.57 -11.44
N ASN A 41 7.88 3.30 -11.75
CA ASN A 41 7.34 2.16 -10.99
C ASN A 41 7.83 2.17 -9.54
N VAL A 42 9.14 2.37 -9.30
CA VAL A 42 9.70 2.42 -7.95
C VAL A 42 9.15 3.60 -7.15
N VAL A 43 9.06 4.80 -7.74
CA VAL A 43 8.50 5.98 -7.07
C VAL A 43 7.03 5.77 -6.72
N SER A 44 6.25 5.20 -7.63
CA SER A 44 4.82 4.96 -7.42
C SER A 44 4.58 3.90 -6.34
N ALA A 45 5.31 2.79 -6.39
CA ALA A 45 5.28 1.76 -5.35
C ALA A 45 5.68 2.33 -3.97
N SER A 46 6.70 3.20 -3.93
CA SER A 46 7.13 3.88 -2.70
C SER A 46 6.03 4.77 -2.13
N ILE A 47 5.34 5.54 -2.97
CA ILE A 47 4.23 6.40 -2.55
C ILE A 47 3.07 5.56 -2.01
N ILE A 48 2.69 4.48 -2.70
CA ILE A 48 1.64 3.56 -2.27
C ILE A 48 2.00 2.94 -0.92
N PHE A 49 3.24 2.47 -0.78
CA PHE A 49 3.76 1.90 0.46
C PHE A 49 3.66 2.89 1.62
N VAL A 50 4.17 4.11 1.45
CA VAL A 50 4.11 5.18 2.47
C VAL A 50 2.67 5.48 2.86
N ILE A 51 1.77 5.66 1.88
CA ILE A 51 0.37 5.99 2.16
C ILE A 51 -0.33 4.85 2.92
N PHE A 52 -0.21 3.60 2.47
CA PHE A 52 -0.89 2.47 3.11
C PHE A 52 -0.32 2.15 4.49
N VAL A 53 1.01 2.02 4.58
CA VAL A 53 1.67 1.58 5.80
C VAL A 53 1.63 2.64 6.89
N LEU A 54 1.91 3.92 6.59
CA LEU A 54 1.76 4.96 7.60
C LEU A 54 0.29 5.15 7.97
N SER A 55 -0.63 5.11 7.00
CA SER A 55 -2.04 5.25 7.31
C SER A 55 -2.51 4.17 8.29
N ASP A 56 -2.17 2.90 8.06
CA ASP A 56 -2.60 1.82 8.94
C ASP A 56 -1.91 1.89 10.30
N PHE A 57 -0.61 2.19 10.31
CA PHE A 57 0.14 2.30 11.56
C PHE A 57 -0.42 3.41 12.48
N PHE A 58 -0.72 4.60 11.92
CA PHE A 58 -1.17 5.74 12.71
C PHE A 58 -2.66 5.76 13.01
N PHE A 59 -3.52 5.26 12.11
CA PHE A 59 -4.97 5.46 12.24
C PHE A 59 -5.79 4.23 12.59
N GLU A 60 -5.30 3.01 12.35
CA GLU A 60 -6.05 1.82 12.79
C GLU A 60 -5.88 1.56 14.28
N ILE A 61 -6.97 1.17 14.94
CA ILE A 61 -6.98 0.75 16.34
C ILE A 61 -6.75 -0.77 16.38
N LYS A 62 -5.50 -1.17 16.16
CA LYS A 62 -5.02 -2.56 16.25
C LYS A 62 -4.02 -2.72 17.41
N PRO A 63 -3.90 -3.92 18.02
CA PRO A 63 -2.84 -4.23 18.99
C PRO A 63 -1.46 -3.91 18.41
N TRP A 64 -0.55 -3.40 19.25
CA TRP A 64 0.80 -3.00 18.83
C TRP A 64 1.58 -4.13 18.14
N LEU A 65 1.40 -5.38 18.61
CA LEU A 65 2.00 -6.57 18.00
C LEU A 65 1.55 -6.75 16.54
N LEU A 66 0.25 -6.63 16.29
CA LEU A 66 -0.32 -6.72 14.94
C LEU A 66 0.16 -5.54 14.09
N LYS A 67 0.21 -4.31 14.61
CA LYS A 67 0.77 -3.19 13.84
C LYS A 67 2.24 -3.41 13.43
N GLY A 68 3.05 -3.94 14.33
CA GLY A 68 4.45 -4.27 14.05
C GLY A 68 4.59 -5.38 13.01
N LEU A 69 3.76 -6.43 13.11
CA LEU A 69 3.73 -7.52 12.13
C LEU A 69 3.27 -7.02 10.75
N GLN A 70 2.26 -6.15 10.70
CA GLN A 70 1.79 -5.53 9.46
C GLN A 70 2.93 -4.74 8.80
N LEU A 71 3.57 -3.86 9.57
CA LEU A 71 4.68 -3.05 9.11
C LEU A 71 5.83 -3.92 8.59
N TYR A 72 6.19 -4.98 9.33
CA TYR A 72 7.24 -5.91 8.93
C TYR A 72 6.94 -6.60 7.60
N ILE A 73 5.75 -7.20 7.46
CA ILE A 73 5.35 -7.90 6.24
C ILE A 73 5.26 -6.93 5.06
N SER A 74 4.70 -5.73 5.27
CA SER A 74 4.67 -4.70 4.23
C SER A 74 6.08 -4.31 3.78
N ILE A 75 7.03 -4.10 4.71
CA ILE A 75 8.42 -3.75 4.38
C ILE A 75 9.07 -4.87 3.57
N MET A 76 8.86 -6.13 3.96
CA MET A 76 9.39 -7.28 3.21
C MET A 76 8.84 -7.31 1.78
N PHE A 77 7.53 -7.14 1.60
CA PHE A 77 6.93 -7.05 0.26
C PHE A 77 7.44 -5.86 -0.55
N PHE A 78 7.68 -4.73 0.09
CA PHE A 78 8.23 -3.55 -0.60
C PHE A 78 9.67 -3.77 -1.06
N ILE A 79 10.50 -4.39 -0.23
CA ILE A 79 11.88 -4.76 -0.59
C ILE A 79 11.86 -5.72 -1.78
N VAL A 80 11.00 -6.74 -1.76
CA VAL A 80 10.84 -7.66 -2.89
C VAL A 80 10.35 -6.92 -4.13
N ALA A 81 9.36 -6.05 -4.02
CA ALA A 81 8.83 -5.27 -5.15
C ALA A 81 9.87 -4.35 -5.82
N VAL A 82 10.88 -3.90 -5.08
CA VAL A 82 11.96 -3.02 -5.58
C VAL A 82 13.17 -3.80 -6.09
N ILE A 83 13.51 -4.93 -5.46
CA ILE A 83 14.67 -5.75 -5.85
C ILE A 83 14.33 -6.64 -7.05
N GLU A 84 13.12 -7.17 -7.12
CA GLU A 84 12.70 -8.05 -8.20
C GLU A 84 12.40 -7.24 -9.46
N MET A 85 13.20 -7.41 -10.52
CA MET A 85 13.01 -6.74 -11.82
C MET A 85 11.81 -7.28 -12.63
N HIS A 86 11.03 -8.21 -12.09
CA HIS A 86 9.82 -8.73 -12.73
C HIS A 86 8.61 -7.89 -12.33
N GLU A 87 8.06 -7.15 -13.30
CA GLU A 87 6.88 -6.28 -13.17
C GLU A 87 5.67 -7.01 -12.53
N ILE A 88 5.45 -8.27 -12.93
CA ILE A 88 4.40 -9.13 -12.36
C ILE A 88 4.59 -9.33 -10.85
N ILE A 89 5.82 -9.59 -10.40
CA ILE A 89 6.12 -9.85 -8.99
C ILE A 89 5.97 -8.55 -8.18
N SER A 90 6.40 -7.42 -8.74
CA SER A 90 6.23 -6.10 -8.13
C SER A 90 4.75 -5.75 -7.93
N SER A 91 3.92 -5.99 -8.95
CA SER A 91 2.47 -5.81 -8.90
C SER A 91 1.79 -6.70 -7.85
N ILE A 92 2.16 -7.98 -7.75
CA ILE A 92 1.65 -8.91 -6.72
C ILE A 92 2.03 -8.44 -5.31
N CYS A 93 3.26 -7.97 -5.12
CA CYS A 93 3.72 -7.46 -3.84
C CYS A 93 2.95 -6.20 -3.43
N ALA A 94 2.70 -5.29 -4.37
CA ALA A 94 1.93 -4.09 -4.13
C ALA A 94 0.45 -4.39 -3.79
N LEU A 95 -0.18 -5.36 -4.47
CA LEU A 95 -1.50 -5.87 -4.10
C LEU A 95 -1.51 -6.51 -2.70
N SER A 96 -0.46 -7.28 -2.36
CA SER A 96 -0.33 -7.93 -1.06
C SER A 96 -0.23 -6.90 0.07
N ILE A 97 0.47 -5.78 -0.13
CA ILE A 97 0.54 -4.66 0.84
C ILE A 97 -0.85 -4.05 1.08
N VAL A 98 -1.67 -3.91 0.02
CA VAL A 98 -3.03 -3.37 0.12
C VAL A 98 -3.98 -4.33 0.83
N LEU A 99 -3.84 -5.64 0.61
CA LEU A 99 -4.72 -6.66 1.18
C LEU A 99 -4.35 -7.03 2.64
N LEU A 100 -3.09 -6.85 3.01
CA LEU A 100 -2.57 -7.17 4.35
C LEU A 100 -3.40 -6.60 5.52
N PRO A 101 -3.82 -5.31 5.54
CA PRO A 101 -4.65 -4.79 6.63
C PRO A 101 -6.00 -5.50 6.77
N TYR A 102 -6.59 -5.97 5.68
CA TYR A 102 -7.84 -6.73 5.68
C TYR A 102 -7.64 -8.12 6.29
N LEU A 103 -6.62 -8.84 5.83
CA LEU A 103 -6.22 -10.15 6.39
C LEU A 103 -5.94 -10.06 7.89
N MET A 104 -5.28 -8.99 8.33
CA MET A 104 -4.95 -8.79 9.74
C MET A 104 -6.14 -8.41 10.61
N ASN A 105 -7.24 -7.91 10.03
CA ASN A 105 -8.47 -7.68 10.76
C ASN A 105 -9.24 -9.00 11.01
N GLU A 106 -9.06 -10.03 10.18
CA GLU A 106 -9.63 -11.36 10.43
C GLU A 106 -8.88 -12.14 11.52
N LEU A 107 -7.60 -11.81 11.76
CA LEU A 107 -6.76 -12.40 12.80
C LEU A 107 -6.99 -11.82 14.21
N LYS A 108 -7.89 -10.85 14.35
CA LYS A 108 -8.15 -10.08 15.58
C LYS A 108 -9.29 -10.69 16.39
#